data_AF-A0A9D1F7P8-F1
#
_entry.id   AF-A0A9D1F7P8-F1
#
_cell.length_a   1.000
_cell.length_b   1.000
_cell.length_c   1.000
_cell.angle_alpha   90.00
_cell.angle_beta   90.00
_cell.angle_gamma   90.00
#
_symmetry.space_group_name_H-M   'P 1'
#
loop_
_entity.id
_entity.type
_entity.pdbx_description
1 polymer ?
#
loop_
_entity_poly.entity_id
_entity_poly.type
_entity_poly.pdbx_seq_one_letter_code
_entity_poly.pdbx_strand_id
1 'polypeptide(L)'
;ITDGQIFLETELFHAGVMPAVNPGISVSRVGGDAQIKAMKQVAGSLKLLYSQYRELQSFAQFGSDLDQDTKDRLAQGERIVEVLKQKNGEPVEVAHQVCIFYAVTHGFLKDVAVADVHEFEVGLYEYMDANGAGVLQAIRDTGKLAPETEEELKKALTTYTQQFLKSK
;
A
#
# COMPACT_ATOMS: atom_id res chain seq x y z
N ILE A 1 30.32 6.64 -5.75
CA ILE A 1 29.35 5.64 -6.24
C ILE A 1 28.42 5.31 -5.07
N THR A 2 27.11 5.27 -5.28
CA THR A 2 26.11 5.06 -4.22
C THR A 2 25.59 3.62 -4.17
N ASP A 3 25.03 3.21 -3.02
CA ASP A 3 24.44 1.88 -2.80
C ASP A 3 23.03 1.69 -3.35
N GLY A 4 22.47 2.74 -3.92
CA GLY A 4 21.15 2.76 -4.51
C GLY A 4 20.85 4.12 -5.10
N GLN A 5 19.72 4.20 -5.79
CA GLN A 5 19.21 5.41 -6.40
C GLN A 5 17.69 5.44 -6.23
N ILE A 6 17.18 6.60 -5.82
CA ILE A 6 15.75 6.91 -5.85
C ILE A 6 15.59 7.89 -7.00
N PHE A 7 14.96 7.44 -8.08
CA PHE A 7 14.69 8.26 -9.25
C PHE A 7 13.33 8.92 -9.12
N LEU A 8 13.32 10.24 -9.33
CA LEU A 8 12.10 11.03 -9.38
C LEU A 8 11.79 11.37 -10.84
N GLU A 9 10.54 11.19 -11.25
CA GLU A 9 10.10 11.47 -12.62
C GLU A 9 9.07 12.59 -12.69
N THR A 10 9.31 13.52 -13.62
CA THR A 10 8.42 14.67 -13.86
C THR A 10 7.02 14.23 -14.29
N GLU A 11 6.91 13.13 -15.06
CA GLU A 11 5.61 12.60 -15.51
C GLU A 11 4.75 12.12 -14.33
N LEU A 12 5.35 11.42 -13.35
CA LEU A 12 4.66 10.99 -12.14
C LEU A 12 4.21 12.20 -11.30
N PHE A 13 5.06 13.22 -11.19
CA PHE A 13 4.73 14.45 -10.50
C PHE A 13 3.53 15.16 -11.14
N HIS A 14 3.52 15.32 -12.47
CA HIS A 14 2.39 15.93 -13.20
C HIS A 14 1.12 15.07 -13.17
N ALA A 15 1.25 13.74 -13.04
CA ALA A 15 0.13 12.82 -12.83
C ALA A 15 -0.39 12.80 -11.37
N GLY A 16 0.15 13.64 -10.49
CA GLY A 16 -0.29 13.76 -9.10
C GLY A 16 0.20 12.63 -8.18
N VAL A 17 1.21 11.86 -8.60
CA VAL A 17 1.88 10.87 -7.75
C VAL A 17 3.01 11.56 -7.00
N MET A 18 2.83 11.78 -5.70
CA MET A 18 3.79 12.45 -4.84
C MET A 18 3.97 11.63 -3.55
N PRO A 19 5.19 11.21 -3.18
CA PRO A 19 6.47 11.48 -3.85
C PRO A 19 6.58 10.79 -5.22
N ALA A 20 7.16 11.50 -6.20
CA ALA A 20 7.21 11.09 -7.62
C ALA A 20 8.28 10.02 -7.92
N VAL A 21 8.42 9.03 -7.05
CA VAL A 21 9.41 7.96 -7.16
C VAL A 21 8.99 6.98 -8.25
N ASN A 22 9.88 6.68 -9.19
CA ASN A 22 9.68 5.56 -10.12
C ASN A 22 10.25 4.27 -9.51
N PRO A 23 9.42 3.31 -9.06
CA PRO A 23 9.89 2.09 -8.41
C PRO A 23 10.45 1.05 -9.41
N GLY A 24 10.24 1.22 -10.71
CA GLY A 24 10.78 0.32 -11.75
C GLY A 24 12.27 0.50 -11.98
N ILE A 25 12.77 1.74 -11.88
CA ILE A 25 14.20 2.08 -12.06
C ILE A 25 14.92 2.40 -10.74
N SER A 26 14.18 2.71 -9.68
CA SER A 26 14.76 2.92 -8.35
C SER A 26 15.21 1.61 -7.74
N VAL A 27 16.39 1.62 -7.10
CA VAL A 27 17.02 0.40 -6.56
C VAL A 27 17.77 0.69 -5.27
N SER A 28 17.81 -0.32 -4.39
CA SER A 28 18.70 -0.39 -3.25
C SER A 28 19.47 -1.71 -3.33
N ARG A 29 20.81 -1.66 -3.33
CA ARG A 29 21.67 -2.85 -3.32
C ARG A 29 21.60 -3.63 -2.01
N VAL A 30 21.26 -2.95 -0.90
CA VAL A 30 21.03 -3.58 0.41
C VAL A 30 19.68 -4.30 0.43
N GLY A 31 18.69 -3.78 -0.29
CA GLY A 31 17.39 -4.42 -0.47
C GLY A 31 16.65 -4.70 0.85
N GLY A 32 16.04 -5.87 0.93
CA GLY A 32 15.19 -6.27 2.06
C GLY A 32 15.92 -6.54 3.37
N ASP A 33 17.25 -6.51 3.39
CA ASP A 33 18.04 -6.68 4.63
C ASP A 33 18.03 -5.42 5.49
N ALA A 34 17.69 -4.26 4.91
CA ALA A 34 17.44 -3.02 5.62
C ALA A 34 16.01 -2.91 6.20
N GLN A 35 15.15 -3.93 6.01
CA GLN A 35 13.74 -3.91 6.41
C GLN A 35 13.49 -4.82 7.61
N ILE A 36 12.57 -4.40 8.49
CA ILE A 36 11.99 -5.30 9.50
C ILE A 36 11.19 -6.41 8.79
N LYS A 37 11.04 -7.57 9.43
CA LYS A 37 10.40 -8.74 8.82
C LYS A 37 8.94 -8.46 8.41
N ALA A 38 8.20 -7.70 9.22
CA ALA A 38 6.83 -7.29 8.92
C ALA A 38 6.75 -6.49 7.60
N MET A 39 7.63 -5.50 7.42
CA MET A 39 7.68 -4.70 6.20
C MET A 39 8.08 -5.55 4.99
N LYS A 40 9.07 -6.43 5.14
CA LYS A 40 9.50 -7.33 4.05
C LYS A 40 8.37 -8.23 3.56
N GLN A 41 7.50 -8.70 4.46
CA GLN A 41 6.34 -9.53 4.14
C GLN A 41 5.34 -8.78 3.25
N VAL A 42 4.98 -7.54 3.60
CA VAL A 42 3.98 -6.76 2.84
C VAL A 42 4.57 -6.10 1.58
N ALA A 43 5.81 -5.62 1.63
CA ALA A 43 6.45 -4.91 0.53
C ALA A 43 6.76 -5.82 -0.67
N GLY A 44 7.00 -7.11 -0.45
CA GLY A 44 7.20 -8.09 -1.53
C GLY A 44 5.97 -8.21 -2.43
N SER A 45 4.80 -8.44 -1.82
CA SER A 45 3.51 -8.50 -2.52
C SER A 45 3.16 -7.17 -3.19
N LEU A 46 3.39 -6.05 -2.48
CA LEU A 46 3.16 -4.71 -3.00
C LEU A 46 3.94 -4.45 -4.29
N LYS A 47 5.24 -4.76 -4.29
CA LYS A 47 6.12 -4.60 -5.45
C LYS A 47 5.64 -5.44 -6.65
N LEU A 48 5.26 -6.69 -6.41
CA LEU A 48 4.78 -7.59 -7.46
C LEU A 48 3.49 -7.05 -8.10
N LEU A 49 2.50 -6.69 -7.28
CA LEU A 49 1.21 -6.18 -7.75
C LEU A 49 1.37 -4.85 -8.49
N TYR A 50 2.22 -3.95 -7.99
CA TYR A 50 2.49 -2.68 -8.67
C TYR A 50 3.17 -2.88 -10.03
N SER A 51 4.13 -3.80 -10.14
CA SER A 51 4.78 -4.12 -11.42
C SER A 51 3.78 -4.64 -12.44
N GLN A 52 2.93 -5.59 -12.03
CA GLN A 52 1.87 -6.13 -12.88
C GLN A 52 0.87 -5.05 -13.30
N TYR A 53 0.50 -4.15 -12.39
CA TYR A 53 -0.34 -3.00 -12.71
C TYR A 53 0.28 -2.11 -13.78
N ARG A 54 1.57 -1.76 -13.66
CA ARG A 54 2.25 -0.90 -14.64
C ARG A 54 2.34 -1.55 -16.01
N GLU A 55 2.63 -2.84 -16.05
CA GLU A 55 2.59 -3.62 -17.30
C GLU A 55 1.19 -3.55 -17.93
N LEU A 56 0.14 -3.90 -17.18
CA LEU A 56 -1.24 -3.89 -17.65
C LEU A 56 -1.75 -2.50 -18.05
N GLN A 57 -1.39 -1.46 -17.31
CA GLN A 57 -1.79 -0.08 -17.60
C GLN A 57 -1.32 0.35 -18.98
N SER A 58 -0.11 -0.06 -19.38
CA SER A 58 0.42 0.26 -20.71
C SER A 58 -0.36 -0.44 -21.84
N PHE A 59 -0.80 -1.68 -21.62
CA PHE A 59 -1.61 -2.43 -22.59
C PHE A 59 -3.06 -1.96 -22.65
N ALA A 60 -3.64 -1.60 -21.51
CA ALA A 60 -5.03 -1.15 -21.38
C ALA A 60 -5.31 0.14 -22.17
N GLN A 61 -4.29 0.96 -22.45
CA GLN A 61 -4.43 2.16 -23.29
C GLN A 61 -4.77 1.85 -24.75
N PHE A 62 -4.56 0.61 -25.21
CA PHE A 62 -4.74 0.21 -26.60
C PHE A 62 -5.83 -0.86 -26.81
N GLY A 63 -6.38 -1.44 -25.73
CA GLY A 63 -7.37 -2.53 -25.79
C GLY A 63 -8.80 -2.05 -25.53
N SER A 64 -9.75 -2.39 -26.40
CA SER A 64 -11.15 -1.97 -26.27
C SER A 64 -12.01 -2.88 -25.39
N ASP A 65 -11.56 -4.11 -25.09
CA ASP A 65 -12.26 -5.03 -24.20
C ASP A 65 -11.26 -5.75 -23.28
N LEU A 66 -11.32 -5.41 -21.99
CA LEU A 66 -10.56 -6.07 -20.94
C LEU A 66 -11.48 -7.07 -20.23
N ASP A 67 -10.96 -8.27 -20.01
CA ASP A 67 -11.62 -9.26 -19.18
C ASP A 67 -11.70 -8.80 -17.71
N GLN A 68 -12.52 -9.48 -16.90
CA GLN A 68 -12.77 -9.07 -15.51
C GLN A 68 -11.52 -9.15 -14.63
N ASP A 69 -10.63 -10.14 -14.85
CA ASP A 69 -9.40 -10.27 -14.07
C ASP A 69 -8.47 -9.08 -14.33
N THR A 70 -8.34 -8.69 -15.60
CA THR A 70 -7.56 -7.50 -15.97
C THR A 70 -8.14 -6.22 -15.36
N LYS A 71 -9.47 -6.06 -15.36
CA LYS A 71 -10.14 -4.92 -14.70
C LYS A 71 -9.89 -4.89 -13.20
N ASP A 72 -10.00 -6.03 -12.53
CA ASP A 72 -9.78 -6.15 -11.09
C ASP A 72 -8.33 -5.81 -10.71
N ARG A 73 -7.34 -6.27 -11.51
CA ARG A 73 -5.92 -5.92 -11.32
C ARG A 73 -5.64 -4.45 -11.53
N LEU A 74 -6.23 -3.83 -12.55
CA LEU A 74 -6.10 -2.39 -12.79
C LEU A 74 -6.68 -1.60 -11.60
N ALA A 75 -7.88 -1.96 -11.14
CA ALA A 75 -8.52 -1.30 -10.02
C ALA A 75 -7.75 -1.51 -8.69
N GLN A 76 -7.12 -2.67 -8.49
CA GLN A 76 -6.24 -2.88 -7.33
C GLN A 76 -4.98 -2.02 -7.44
N GLY A 77 -4.37 -1.96 -8.62
CA GLY A 77 -3.16 -1.17 -8.85
C GLY A 77 -3.37 0.34 -8.69
N GLU A 78 -4.52 0.87 -9.11
CA GLU A 78 -4.91 2.27 -8.86
C GLU A 78 -4.93 2.57 -7.36
N ARG A 79 -5.49 1.67 -6.53
CA ARG A 79 -5.50 1.83 -5.07
C ARG A 79 -4.11 1.72 -4.46
N ILE A 80 -3.25 0.87 -5.01
CA ILE A 80 -1.84 0.81 -4.60
C ILE A 80 -1.15 2.14 -4.89
N VAL A 81 -1.38 2.74 -6.06
CA VAL A 81 -0.83 4.05 -6.41
C VAL A 81 -1.29 5.11 -5.40
N GLU A 82 -2.58 5.15 -5.05
CA GLU A 82 -3.09 6.11 -4.07
C GLU A 82 -2.49 5.92 -2.67
N VAL A 83 -2.37 4.68 -2.19
CA VAL A 83 -1.74 4.37 -0.88
C VAL A 83 -0.26 4.76 -0.83
N LEU A 84 0.43 4.81 -1.98
CA LEU A 84 1.83 5.23 -2.06
C LEU A 84 2.00 6.75 -2.11
N LYS A 85 0.91 7.53 -2.24
CA LYS A 85 0.99 8.98 -2.17
C LYS A 85 1.11 9.44 -0.73
N GLN A 86 1.97 10.42 -0.50
CA GLN A 86 2.23 10.97 0.82
C GLN A 86 2.59 12.46 0.71
N LYS A 87 1.99 13.27 1.56
CA LYS A 87 2.29 14.72 1.62
C LYS A 87 3.65 14.96 2.27
N ASN A 88 4.24 16.10 1.93
CA ASN A 88 5.49 16.53 2.55
C ASN A 88 5.25 16.90 4.02
N GLY A 89 6.16 16.49 4.90
CA GLY A 89 6.08 16.78 6.34
C GLY A 89 5.15 15.85 7.13
N GLU A 90 4.58 14.82 6.50
CA GLU A 90 3.68 13.86 7.14
C GLU A 90 4.29 12.44 7.15
N PRO A 91 5.41 12.18 7.88
CA PRO A 91 5.99 10.85 7.95
C PRO A 91 5.05 9.87 8.65
N VAL A 92 4.83 8.70 8.03
CA VAL A 92 4.00 7.62 8.60
C VAL A 92 4.89 6.64 9.36
N GLU A 93 4.45 6.20 10.53
CA GLU A 93 5.17 5.19 11.32
C GLU A 93 5.18 3.83 10.61
N VAL A 94 6.23 3.03 10.80
CA VAL A 94 6.38 1.72 10.14
C VAL A 94 5.23 0.76 10.44
N ALA A 95 4.68 0.77 11.66
CA ALA A 95 3.57 -0.12 12.03
C ALA A 95 2.29 0.24 11.25
N HIS A 96 1.99 1.54 11.10
CA HIS A 96 0.89 2.02 10.27
C HIS A 96 1.09 1.71 8.79
N GLN A 97 2.30 1.92 8.27
CA GLN A 97 2.65 1.56 6.88
C GLN A 97 2.40 0.06 6.61
N VAL A 98 2.80 -0.82 7.54
CA VAL A 98 2.53 -2.26 7.43
C VAL A 98 1.04 -2.54 7.36
N CYS A 99 0.22 -1.85 8.17
CA CYS A 99 -1.24 -2.04 8.18
C CYS A 99 -1.89 -1.65 6.84
N ILE A 100 -1.58 -0.47 6.30
CA ILE A 100 -2.18 -0.03 5.03
C ILE A 100 -1.68 -0.85 3.83
N PHE A 101 -0.38 -1.21 3.81
CA PHE A 101 0.16 -2.06 2.75
C PHE A 101 -0.43 -3.47 2.81
N TYR A 102 -0.64 -4.02 4.01
CA TYR A 102 -1.37 -5.27 4.17
C TYR A 102 -2.79 -5.15 3.62
N ALA A 103 -3.51 -4.09 4.01
CA ALA A 103 -4.90 -3.86 3.61
C ALA A 103 -5.06 -3.82 2.07
N VAL A 104 -4.23 -3.05 1.38
CA VAL A 104 -4.35 -2.89 -0.09
C VAL A 104 -3.92 -4.15 -0.86
N THR A 105 -2.89 -4.85 -0.36
CA THR A 105 -2.38 -6.07 -1.02
C THR A 105 -3.29 -7.28 -0.83
N HIS A 106 -4.09 -7.31 0.25
CA HIS A 106 -5.03 -8.39 0.56
C HIS A 106 -6.49 -8.06 0.22
N GLY A 107 -6.74 -6.98 -0.52
CA GLY A 107 -8.06 -6.66 -1.08
C GLY A 107 -9.06 -6.02 -0.11
N PHE A 108 -8.63 -5.56 1.07
CA PHE A 108 -9.52 -4.87 2.02
C PHE A 108 -10.03 -3.52 1.51
N LEU A 109 -9.38 -2.95 0.49
CA LEU A 109 -9.80 -1.71 -0.17
C LEU A 109 -10.59 -2.00 -1.46
N LYS A 110 -10.93 -3.25 -1.79
CA LYS A 110 -11.56 -3.61 -3.09
C LYS A 110 -12.82 -2.82 -3.39
N ASP A 111 -13.64 -2.54 -2.38
CA ASP A 111 -14.90 -1.82 -2.52
C ASP A 111 -14.78 -0.32 -2.19
N VAL A 112 -13.59 0.14 -1.78
CA VAL A 112 -13.29 1.55 -1.54
C VAL A 112 -13.05 2.23 -2.89
N ALA A 113 -13.74 3.34 -3.16
CA ALA A 113 -13.52 4.12 -4.37
C ALA A 113 -12.10 4.74 -4.35
N VAL A 114 -11.46 4.86 -5.51
CA VAL A 114 -10.08 5.37 -5.62
C VAL A 114 -9.93 6.76 -4.99
N ALA A 115 -10.92 7.64 -5.18
CA ALA A 115 -10.94 8.99 -4.60
C ALA A 115 -11.03 9.00 -3.05
N ASP A 116 -11.52 7.92 -2.44
CA ASP A 116 -11.71 7.80 -1.00
C ASP A 116 -10.53 7.10 -0.29
N VAL A 117 -9.52 6.62 -1.04
CA VAL A 117 -8.40 5.83 -0.48
C VAL A 117 -7.59 6.63 0.55
N HIS A 118 -7.34 7.91 0.30
CA HIS A 118 -6.61 8.75 1.27
C HIS A 118 -7.40 8.95 2.57
N GLU A 119 -8.72 9.11 2.49
CA GLU A 119 -9.57 9.22 3.68
C GLU A 119 -9.62 7.91 4.46
N PHE A 120 -9.72 6.78 3.75
CA PHE A 120 -9.62 5.45 4.32
C PHE A 120 -8.28 5.24 5.04
N GLU A 121 -7.18 5.66 4.43
CA GLU A 121 -5.84 5.53 5.00
C GLU A 121 -5.71 6.30 6.31
N VAL A 122 -6.07 7.59 6.31
CA VAL A 122 -5.99 8.44 7.50
C VAL A 122 -6.88 7.89 8.61
N GLY A 123 -8.13 7.53 8.30
CA GLY A 123 -9.05 6.97 9.28
C GLY A 123 -8.62 5.58 9.77
N LEU A 124 -7.93 4.78 8.94
CA LEU A 124 -7.36 3.50 9.37
C LEU A 124 -6.31 3.72 10.44
N TYR A 125 -5.45 4.73 10.30
CA TYR A 125 -4.43 5.04 11.29
C TYR A 125 -5.04 5.39 12.64
N GLU A 126 -6.01 6.28 12.65
CA GLU A 126 -6.76 6.66 13.86
C GLU A 126 -7.48 5.45 14.48
N TYR A 127 -8.11 4.61 13.66
CA TYR A 127 -8.78 3.40 14.11
C TYR A 127 -7.80 2.41 14.74
N MET A 128 -6.63 2.20 14.13
CA MET A 128 -5.60 1.30 14.65
C MET A 128 -4.98 1.82 15.93
N ASP A 129 -4.82 3.13 16.09
CA ASP A 129 -4.35 3.71 17.35
C ASP A 129 -5.36 3.50 18.49
N ALA A 130 -6.66 3.59 18.19
CA ALA A 130 -7.72 3.42 19.19
C ALA A 130 -8.08 1.95 19.49
N ASN A 131 -8.10 1.08 18.48
CA ASN A 131 -8.66 -0.27 18.56
C ASN A 131 -7.66 -1.37 18.22
N GLY A 132 -6.57 -1.03 17.52
CA GLY A 132 -5.55 -1.95 17.02
C GLY A 132 -4.19 -1.80 17.73
N ALA A 133 -4.15 -1.14 18.89
CA ALA A 133 -2.89 -0.82 19.58
C ALA A 133 -2.03 -2.05 19.87
N GLY A 134 -2.64 -3.21 20.14
CA GLY A 134 -1.94 -4.49 20.33
C GLY A 134 -1.17 -4.93 19.08
N VAL A 135 -1.78 -4.79 17.90
CA VAL A 135 -1.14 -5.10 16.61
C VAL A 135 0.04 -4.16 16.36
N LEU A 136 -0.16 -2.85 16.56
CA LEU A 136 0.89 -1.85 16.37
C LEU A 136 2.07 -2.11 17.32
N GLN A 137 1.79 -2.39 18.59
CA GLN A 137 2.82 -2.67 19.59
C GLN A 137 3.60 -3.96 19.29
N ALA A 138 2.91 -5.03 18.87
CA ALA A 138 3.56 -6.27 18.48
C ALA A 138 4.53 -6.07 17.30
N ILE A 139 4.15 -5.26 16.30
CA ILE A 139 5.03 -4.93 15.17
C ILE A 139 6.24 -4.10 15.64
N ARG A 140 6.04 -3.10 16.51
CA ARG A 140 7.12 -2.27 17.06
C ARG A 140 8.15 -3.09 17.83
N ASP A 141 7.67 -3.98 18.71
CA ASP A 141 8.54 -4.72 19.63
C ASP A 141 9.27 -5.89 18.95
N THR A 142 8.56 -6.61 18.06
CA THR A 142 9.10 -7.83 17.47
C THR A 142 9.66 -7.63 16.07
N GLY A 143 9.28 -6.53 15.39
CA GLY A 143 9.56 -6.29 13.98
C GLY A 143 8.88 -7.30 13.05
N LYS A 144 7.91 -8.09 13.53
CA LYS A 144 7.28 -9.20 12.82
C LYS A 144 5.77 -9.04 12.80
N LEU A 145 5.14 -9.57 11.76
CA LEU A 145 3.72 -9.81 11.70
C LEU A 145 3.51 -11.30 11.95
N ALA A 146 3.48 -11.70 13.23
CA ALA A 146 3.28 -13.10 13.59
C ALA A 146 1.85 -13.55 13.24
N PRO A 147 1.58 -14.86 13.05
CA PRO A 147 0.26 -15.33 12.62
C PRO A 147 -0.89 -14.84 13.50
N GLU A 148 -0.71 -14.82 14.83
CA GLU A 148 -1.71 -14.32 15.78
C GLU A 148 -1.99 -12.81 15.58
N THR A 149 -0.92 -12.01 15.46
CA THR A 149 -1.00 -10.57 15.17
C THR A 149 -1.62 -10.29 13.81
N GLU A 150 -1.34 -11.13 12.81
CA GLU A 150 -1.92 -11.04 11.47
C GLU A 150 -3.43 -11.29 11.49
N GLU A 151 -3.90 -12.29 12.26
CA GLU A 151 -5.32 -12.54 12.42
C GLU A 151 -6.04 -11.41 13.15
N GLU A 152 -5.41 -10.79 14.15
CA GLU A 152 -5.93 -9.59 14.79
C GLU A 152 -6.00 -8.40 13.81
N LEU A 153 -4.95 -8.20 13.00
CA LEU A 153 -4.94 -7.19 11.95
C LEU A 153 -6.08 -7.41 10.95
N LYS A 154 -6.27 -8.63 10.45
CA LYS A 154 -7.38 -8.96 9.53
C LYS A 154 -8.74 -8.63 10.12
N LYS A 155 -8.96 -8.95 11.40
CA LYS A 155 -10.21 -8.61 12.10
C LYS A 155 -10.39 -7.10 12.18
N ALA A 156 -9.36 -6.38 12.62
CA ALA A 156 -9.38 -4.92 12.72
C ALA A 156 -9.69 -4.26 11.36
N LEU A 157 -9.01 -4.71 10.29
CA LEU A 157 -9.23 -4.23 8.93
C LEU A 157 -10.63 -4.54 8.42
N THR A 158 -11.14 -5.75 8.66
CA THR A 158 -12.50 -6.13 8.25
C THR A 158 -13.54 -5.22 8.91
N THR A 159 -13.42 -5.02 10.23
CA THR A 159 -14.33 -4.16 10.99
C THR A 159 -14.24 -2.71 10.51
N TYR A 160 -13.04 -2.17 10.36
CA TYR A 160 -12.83 -0.80 9.93
C TYR A 160 -13.36 -0.57 8.51
N THR A 161 -13.03 -1.44 7.54
CA THR A 161 -13.53 -1.33 6.17
C THR A 161 -15.05 -1.32 6.13
N GLN A 162 -15.71 -2.19 6.91
CA GLN A 162 -17.18 -2.19 6.96
C GLN A 162 -17.75 -0.92 7.58
N GLN A 163 -17.10 -0.35 8.59
CA GLN A 163 -17.52 0.92 9.19
C GLN A 163 -17.36 2.08 8.20
N PHE A 164 -16.21 2.15 7.52
CA PHE A 164 -15.91 3.15 6.51
C PHE A 164 -16.95 3.12 5.38
N LEU A 165 -17.21 1.95 4.79
CA LEU A 165 -18.17 1.79 3.70
C LEU A 165 -19.61 2.11 4.11
N LYS A 166 -19.98 1.96 5.39
CA LYS A 166 -21.30 2.36 5.91
C LYS A 166 -21.43 3.86 6.14
N SER A 167 -20.32 4.56 6.32
CA SER A 167 -20.28 6.01 6.54
C SER A 167 -20.22 6.83 5.25
N LYS A 168 -20.02 6.16 4.11
CA LYS A 168 -20.08 6.74 2.76
C LYS A 168 -21.49 6.66 2.21
#